data_AF-A0A7S2JIB0-F1
#
_entry.id   AF-A0A7S2JIB0-F1
#
_cell.length_a   1.000
_cell.length_b   1.000
_cell.length_c   1.000
_cell.angle_alpha   90.00
_cell.angle_beta   90.00
_cell.angle_gamma   90.00
#
_symmetry.space_group_name_H-M   'P 1'
#
loop_
_entity.id
_entity.type
_entity.pdbx_description
1 polymer ?
#
loop_
_entity_poly.entity_id
_entity_poly.type
_entity_poly.pdbx_seq_one_letter_code
_entity_poly.pdbx_strand_id
1 'polypeptide(L)'
;MEAQFVVAAPCVVGRMRPPRLQRAATAAMGKTFPAHSLVPRTGGGQRRLARSCSASALLAPACGSPTMSVVASLESALDGAKKAGNASLSEIRTAERLLNEEKAREALVVAGARREPSELRAAIDQARKARGIDRSELDAARKLLAQLEATEMVTTALAAGDIGRLPLAIEKARAAGIDQESIDQADKIFRQLKGRQRLETAMETRKPDLLRWALRESRDACLDEHEISEARQLLSDLTASRQRPSS
;
A
#
# COMPACT_ATOMS: atom_id res chain seq x y z
N MET A 1 21.51 -18.52 -52.25
CA MET A 1 21.72 -17.07 -52.10
C MET A 1 21.39 -16.73 -50.66
N GLU A 2 22.38 -16.86 -49.77
CA GLU A 2 22.22 -16.56 -48.34
C GLU A 2 22.73 -15.14 -48.08
N ALA A 3 21.85 -14.28 -47.57
CA ALA A 3 22.20 -12.92 -47.18
C ALA A 3 22.45 -12.88 -45.67
N GLN A 4 23.72 -12.78 -45.31
CA GLN A 4 24.17 -12.49 -43.95
C GLN A 4 24.00 -10.99 -43.67
N PHE A 5 23.17 -10.64 -42.69
CA PHE A 5 23.09 -9.27 -42.16
C PHE A 5 23.72 -9.25 -40.76
N VAL A 6 24.94 -8.74 -40.69
CA VAL A 6 25.64 -8.43 -39.45
C VAL A 6 25.43 -6.94 -39.16
N VAL A 7 24.59 -6.62 -38.18
CA VAL A 7 24.44 -5.25 -37.68
C VAL A 7 25.15 -5.16 -36.34
N ALA A 8 26.35 -4.58 -36.35
CA ALA A 8 27.08 -4.21 -35.15
C ALA A 8 26.64 -2.82 -34.68
N ALA A 9 26.13 -2.72 -33.45
CA ALA A 9 25.82 -1.45 -32.81
C ALA A 9 26.93 -1.08 -31.80
N PRO A 10 27.43 0.17 -31.79
CA PRO A 10 28.41 0.63 -30.82
C PRO A 10 27.75 1.01 -29.49
N CYS A 11 28.12 0.29 -28.42
CA CYS A 11 27.77 0.64 -27.04
C CYS A 11 28.59 1.85 -26.56
N VAL A 12 28.00 3.04 -26.57
CA VAL A 12 28.55 4.23 -25.90
C VAL A 12 28.22 4.14 -24.41
N VAL A 13 29.17 3.64 -23.61
CA VAL A 13 29.07 3.60 -22.15
C VAL A 13 29.37 5.00 -21.60
N GLY A 14 28.33 5.84 -21.53
CA GLY A 14 28.37 7.12 -20.83
C GLY A 14 28.47 6.91 -19.32
N ARG A 15 29.65 7.16 -18.75
CA ARG A 15 29.87 7.18 -17.29
C ARG A 15 29.13 8.38 -16.68
N MET A 16 27.92 8.17 -16.18
CA MET A 16 27.24 9.14 -15.32
C MET A 16 27.99 9.28 -13.99
N ARG A 17 28.47 10.49 -13.69
CA ARG A 17 28.93 10.87 -12.35
C ARG A 17 27.72 11.01 -11.42
N PRO A 18 27.71 10.36 -10.23
CA PRO A 18 26.64 10.58 -9.26
C PRO A 18 26.73 11.99 -8.65
N PRO A 19 25.59 12.63 -8.33
CA PRO A 19 25.56 13.91 -7.66
C PRO A 19 26.11 13.79 -6.22
N ARG A 20 27.00 14.72 -5.86
CA ARG A 20 27.54 14.86 -4.50
C ARG A 20 26.40 15.18 -3.54
N LEU A 21 26.05 14.24 -2.67
CA LEU A 21 25.16 14.47 -1.53
C LEU A 21 25.81 15.48 -0.58
N GLN A 22 25.33 16.72 -0.60
CA GLN A 22 25.66 17.70 0.42
C GLN A 22 24.98 17.27 1.73
N ARG A 23 25.81 17.07 2.76
CA ARG A 23 25.37 16.82 4.15
C ARG A 23 24.55 18.03 4.63
N ALA A 24 23.25 17.85 4.80
CA ALA A 24 22.41 18.80 5.52
C ALA A 24 22.71 18.69 7.01
N ALA A 25 23.18 19.80 7.59
CA ALA A 25 23.43 19.97 9.00
C ALA A 25 22.11 19.91 9.79
N THR A 26 22.09 19.09 10.82
CA THR A 26 21.03 18.99 11.83
C THR A 26 21.06 20.23 12.72
N ALA A 27 20.19 21.20 12.44
CA ALA A 27 19.90 22.31 13.35
C ALA A 27 18.75 21.90 14.29
N ALA A 28 19.11 21.57 15.53
CA ALA A 28 18.19 21.43 16.63
C ALA A 28 17.60 22.81 16.99
N MET A 29 16.28 22.96 16.87
CA MET A 29 15.55 24.04 17.51
C MET A 29 14.40 23.45 18.33
N GLY A 30 14.58 23.48 19.65
CA GLY A 30 13.53 23.23 20.61
C GLY A 30 12.45 24.31 20.49
N LYS A 31 11.21 23.88 20.28
CA LYS A 31 10.03 24.71 20.47
C LYS A 31 9.21 24.10 21.60
N THR A 32 9.26 24.78 22.73
CA THR A 32 8.34 24.66 23.85
C THR A 32 6.92 24.97 23.36
N PHE A 33 6.02 24.00 23.44
CA PHE A 33 4.59 24.20 23.20
C PHE A 33 3.90 24.60 24.52
N PRO A 34 3.10 25.68 24.55
CA PRO A 34 2.28 26.01 25.71
C PRO A 34 1.07 25.09 25.80
N ALA A 35 0.84 24.58 27.01
CA ALA A 35 -0.34 23.82 27.39
C ALA A 35 -1.59 24.71 27.28
N HIS A 36 -2.46 24.43 26.31
CA HIS A 36 -3.80 25.01 26.25
C HIS A 36 -4.80 24.09 26.95
N SER A 37 -5.55 24.74 27.82
CA SER A 37 -6.54 24.21 28.75
C SER A 37 -7.72 23.53 28.05
N LEU A 38 -8.09 22.38 28.63
CA LEU A 38 -9.30 21.63 28.38
C LEU A 38 -10.52 22.46 28.79
N VAL A 39 -11.44 22.72 27.85
CA VAL A 39 -12.82 23.14 28.15
C VAL A 39 -13.73 21.93 27.95
N PRO A 40 -14.45 21.45 28.98
CA PRO A 40 -15.43 20.39 28.83
C PRO A 40 -16.69 20.96 28.19
N ARG A 41 -17.01 20.54 26.96
CA ARG A 41 -18.26 20.89 26.29
C ARG A 41 -19.31 19.82 26.62
N THR A 42 -20.06 20.08 27.69
CA THR A 42 -21.28 19.36 28.04
C THR A 42 -22.39 19.75 27.06
N GLY A 43 -22.77 18.81 26.18
CA GLY A 43 -23.86 18.99 25.23
C GLY A 43 -24.70 17.73 25.20
N GLY A 44 -25.66 17.65 26.13
CA GLY A 44 -26.64 16.59 26.20
C GLY A 44 -27.54 16.55 24.96
N GLY A 45 -27.61 15.39 24.34
CA GLY A 45 -28.52 15.10 23.24
C GLY A 45 -29.01 13.67 23.36
N GLN A 46 -29.95 13.44 24.28
CA GLN A 46 -30.69 12.18 24.37
C GLN A 46 -31.43 11.95 23.05
N ARG A 47 -30.98 11.00 22.24
CA ARG A 47 -31.81 10.39 21.20
C ARG A 47 -31.83 8.88 21.39
N ARG A 48 -33.07 8.43 21.50
CA ARG A 48 -33.58 7.11 21.87
C ARG A 48 -32.88 5.98 21.12
N LEU A 49 -32.41 5.03 21.93
CA LEU A 49 -31.91 3.72 21.54
C LEU A 49 -33.06 2.89 20.94
N ALA A 50 -33.08 2.73 19.62
CA ALA A 50 -33.75 1.59 19.01
C ALA A 50 -32.88 0.36 19.25
N ARG A 51 -33.30 -0.47 20.21
CA ARG A 51 -32.70 -1.78 20.50
C ARG A 51 -32.89 -2.70 19.30
N SER A 52 -31.93 -2.69 18.38
CA SER A 52 -31.72 -3.77 17.41
C SER A 52 -30.88 -4.83 18.11
N CYS A 53 -31.54 -5.82 18.71
CA CYS A 53 -30.92 -7.04 19.19
C CYS A 53 -30.50 -7.89 17.98
N SER A 54 -29.36 -7.59 17.36
CA SER A 54 -28.71 -8.52 16.44
C SER A 54 -27.82 -9.45 17.25
N ALA A 55 -28.24 -10.71 17.31
CA ALA A 55 -27.52 -11.83 17.89
C ALA A 55 -26.24 -12.15 17.10
N SER A 56 -25.19 -11.35 17.27
CA SER A 56 -23.84 -11.61 16.72
C SER A 56 -22.87 -12.08 17.81
N ALA A 57 -23.34 -12.97 18.69
CA ALA A 57 -22.57 -13.50 19.81
C ALA A 57 -22.29 -15.00 19.67
N LEU A 58 -21.79 -15.47 18.53
CA LEU A 58 -21.21 -16.81 18.40
C LEU A 58 -20.11 -16.76 17.34
N LEU A 59 -18.92 -17.27 17.67
CA LEU A 59 -17.67 -17.27 16.88
C LEU A 59 -16.70 -16.11 17.18
N ALA A 60 -16.47 -15.80 18.45
CA ALA A 60 -15.10 -15.46 18.83
C ALA A 60 -14.28 -16.75 18.68
N PRO A 61 -13.29 -16.83 17.77
CA PRO A 61 -12.38 -17.97 17.76
C PRO A 61 -11.74 -18.00 19.14
N ALA A 62 -11.88 -19.13 19.84
CA ALA A 62 -11.16 -19.34 21.09
C ALA A 62 -9.69 -18.99 20.80
N CYS A 63 -9.17 -17.96 21.47
CA CYS A 63 -7.77 -17.59 21.45
C CYS A 63 -6.98 -18.70 22.15
N GLY A 64 -6.94 -19.89 21.55
CA GLY A 64 -5.94 -20.88 21.83
C GLY A 64 -4.64 -20.25 21.36
N SER A 65 -3.77 -19.93 22.31
CA SER A 65 -2.41 -19.49 22.03
C SER A 65 -1.80 -20.42 20.98
N PRO A 66 -1.16 -19.88 19.94
CA PRO A 66 -0.69 -20.64 18.80
C PRO A 66 0.21 -21.80 19.24
N THR A 67 0.13 -22.85 18.44
CA THR A 67 0.74 -24.17 18.46
C THR A 67 2.28 -24.24 18.63
N MET A 68 2.93 -23.19 19.13
CA MET A 68 4.37 -23.13 19.47
C MET A 68 4.81 -24.34 20.32
N SER A 69 3.90 -24.88 21.14
CA SER A 69 4.12 -26.10 21.92
C SER A 69 4.38 -27.34 21.05
N VAL A 70 3.71 -27.46 19.89
CA VAL A 70 3.78 -28.67 19.04
C VAL A 70 5.11 -28.75 18.31
N VAL A 71 5.58 -27.65 17.71
CA VAL A 71 6.86 -27.63 16.97
C VAL A 71 8.02 -27.89 17.92
N ALA A 72 8.07 -27.20 19.06
CA ALA A 72 9.12 -27.41 20.06
C ALA A 72 9.10 -28.84 20.64
N SER A 73 7.91 -29.42 20.84
CA SER A 73 7.77 -30.80 21.31
C SER A 73 8.28 -31.82 20.29
N LEU A 74 7.98 -31.62 19.00
CA LEU A 74 8.44 -32.48 17.91
C LEU A 74 9.96 -32.40 17.71
N GLU A 75 10.56 -31.21 17.82
CA GLU A 75 12.02 -31.03 17.76
C GLU A 75 12.73 -31.80 18.89
N SER A 76 12.26 -31.62 20.12
CA SER A 76 12.82 -32.30 21.29
C SER A 76 12.69 -33.83 21.17
N ALA A 77 11.55 -34.32 20.68
CA ALA A 77 11.32 -35.75 20.45
C ALA A 77 12.25 -36.32 19.36
N LEU A 78 12.43 -35.60 18.24
CA LEU A 78 13.33 -35.98 17.16
C LEU A 78 14.79 -36.02 17.61
N ASP A 79 15.25 -35.03 18.37
CA ASP A 79 16.60 -34.99 18.91
C ASP A 79 16.83 -36.11 19.93
N GLY A 80 15.83 -36.41 20.76
CA GLY A 80 15.84 -37.56 21.67
C GLY A 80 15.96 -38.89 20.92
N ALA A 81 15.16 -39.09 19.88
CA ALA A 81 15.18 -40.29 19.05
C ALA A 81 16.53 -40.48 18.33
N LYS A 82 17.12 -39.40 17.81
CA LYS A 82 18.45 -39.40 17.16
C LYS A 82 19.56 -39.78 18.13
N LYS A 83 19.51 -39.25 19.36
CA LYS A 83 20.51 -39.55 20.41
C LYS A 83 20.39 -40.97 20.95
N ALA A 84 19.18 -41.49 21.07
CA ALA A 84 18.94 -42.84 21.57
C ALA A 84 19.38 -43.92 20.57
N GLY A 85 19.45 -43.62 19.27
CA GLY A 85 19.87 -44.58 18.24
C GLY A 85 18.86 -45.71 17.97
N ASN A 86 17.68 -45.64 18.58
CA ASN A 86 16.67 -46.71 18.54
C ASN A 86 15.67 -46.58 17.38
N ALA A 87 15.62 -45.43 16.71
CA ALA A 87 14.68 -45.16 15.63
C ALA A 87 15.26 -45.54 14.26
N SER A 88 14.43 -46.10 13.38
CA SER A 88 14.83 -46.39 12.00
C SER A 88 15.04 -45.10 11.20
N LEU A 89 15.96 -45.12 10.22
CA LEU A 89 16.19 -43.97 9.33
C LEU A 89 14.93 -43.52 8.58
N SER A 90 14.03 -44.45 8.27
CA SER A 90 12.72 -44.15 7.67
C SER A 90 11.83 -43.34 8.61
N GLU A 91 11.74 -43.73 9.89
CA GLU A 91 10.94 -43.00 10.89
C GLU A 91 11.48 -41.59 11.10
N ILE A 92 12.80 -41.44 11.20
CA ILE A 92 13.45 -40.14 11.34
C ILE A 92 13.09 -39.24 10.16
N ARG A 93 13.19 -39.74 8.92
CA ARG A 93 12.82 -38.97 7.71
C ARG A 93 11.33 -38.60 7.69
N THR A 94 10.44 -39.49 8.12
CA THR A 94 9.00 -39.18 8.20
C THR A 94 8.71 -38.12 9.25
N ALA A 95 9.35 -38.19 10.42
CA ALA A 95 9.18 -37.21 11.48
C ALA A 95 9.79 -35.86 11.09
N GLU A 96 10.94 -35.82 10.41
CA GLU A 96 11.50 -34.58 9.85
C GLU A 96 10.57 -33.94 8.81
N ARG A 97 9.90 -34.74 7.98
CA ARG A 97 8.90 -34.23 7.03
C ARG A 97 7.73 -33.57 7.75
N LEU A 98 7.17 -34.22 8.76
CA LEU A 98 6.07 -33.69 9.56
C LEU A 98 6.48 -32.42 10.32
N LEU A 99 7.68 -32.40 10.90
CA LEU A 99 8.23 -31.21 11.55
C LEU A 99 8.33 -30.03 10.57
N ASN A 100 8.81 -30.28 9.35
CA ASN A 100 8.93 -29.24 8.32
C ASN A 100 7.56 -28.73 7.84
N GLU A 101 6.55 -29.60 7.78
CA GLU A 101 5.16 -29.24 7.47
C GLU A 101 4.58 -28.32 8.54
N GLU A 102 4.67 -28.70 9.81
CA GLU A 102 4.16 -27.92 10.94
C GLU A 102 4.89 -26.58 11.08
N LYS A 103 6.23 -26.55 10.92
CA LYS A 103 7.01 -25.30 10.90
C LYS A 103 6.56 -24.36 9.80
N ALA A 104 6.28 -24.89 8.61
CA ALA A 104 5.86 -24.07 7.49
C ALA A 104 4.43 -23.54 7.66
N ARG A 105 3.52 -24.31 8.25
CA ARG A 105 2.19 -23.84 8.66
C ARG A 105 2.28 -22.74 9.71
N GLU A 106 3.10 -22.93 10.74
CA GLU A 106 3.32 -21.94 11.78
C GLU A 106 3.92 -20.65 11.20
N ALA A 107 4.90 -20.75 10.31
CA ALA A 107 5.47 -19.59 9.64
C ALA A 107 4.43 -18.79 8.84
N LEU A 108 3.50 -19.47 8.14
CA LEU A 108 2.40 -18.81 7.42
C LEU A 108 1.47 -18.06 8.37
N VAL A 109 1.11 -18.68 9.50
CA VAL A 109 0.21 -18.08 10.51
C VAL A 109 0.88 -16.86 11.14
N VAL A 110 2.14 -16.98 11.57
CA VAL A 110 2.89 -15.89 12.20
C VAL A 110 3.10 -14.73 11.22
N ALA A 111 3.52 -15.02 9.98
CA ALA A 111 3.72 -13.99 8.97
C ALA A 111 2.40 -13.31 8.56
N GLY A 112 1.32 -14.08 8.44
CA GLY A 112 -0.02 -13.55 8.17
C GLY A 112 -0.55 -12.64 9.28
N ALA A 113 -0.26 -12.98 10.55
CA ALA A 113 -0.61 -12.16 11.70
C ALA A 113 0.17 -10.84 11.76
N ARG A 114 1.47 -10.87 11.40
CA ARG A 114 2.33 -9.66 11.35
C ARG A 114 2.00 -8.72 10.21
N ARG A 115 1.39 -9.23 9.13
CA ARG A 115 1.03 -8.46 7.92
C ARG A 115 2.23 -7.81 7.22
N GLU A 116 3.40 -8.43 7.32
CA GLU A 116 4.61 -7.99 6.62
C GLU A 116 4.78 -8.75 5.30
N PRO A 117 4.80 -8.08 4.12
CA PRO A 117 4.80 -8.75 2.82
C PRO A 117 6.08 -9.55 2.56
N SER A 118 7.22 -9.10 3.08
CA SER A 118 8.52 -9.77 2.97
C SER A 118 8.54 -11.10 3.73
N GLU A 119 8.07 -11.11 4.98
CA GLU A 119 7.97 -12.32 5.81
C GLU A 119 6.96 -13.30 5.22
N LEU A 120 5.80 -12.81 4.75
CA LEU A 120 4.76 -13.66 4.17
C LEU A 120 5.21 -14.32 2.86
N ARG A 121 5.97 -13.63 2.01
CA ARG A 121 6.61 -14.23 0.82
C ARG A 121 7.55 -15.37 1.20
N ALA A 122 8.43 -15.14 2.18
CA ALA A 122 9.37 -16.16 2.65
C ALA A 122 8.64 -17.38 3.24
N ALA A 123 7.58 -17.15 4.01
CA ALA A 123 6.74 -18.21 4.57
C ALA A 123 6.02 -19.02 3.48
N ILE A 124 5.47 -18.36 2.45
CA ILE A 124 4.86 -19.04 1.29
C ILE A 124 5.90 -19.89 0.55
N ASP A 125 7.11 -19.38 0.33
CA ASP A 125 8.17 -20.15 -0.34
C ASP A 125 8.67 -21.33 0.49
N GLN A 126 8.74 -21.19 1.83
CA GLN A 126 9.00 -22.31 2.74
C GLN A 126 7.89 -23.34 2.69
N ALA A 127 6.63 -22.89 2.70
CA ALA A 127 5.46 -23.75 2.63
C ALA A 127 5.34 -24.52 1.31
N ARG A 128 5.78 -23.93 0.20
CA ARG A 128 5.85 -24.62 -1.11
C ARG A 128 6.91 -25.72 -1.15
N LYS A 129 7.98 -25.60 -0.35
CA LYS A 129 9.03 -26.62 -0.25
C LYS A 129 8.62 -27.77 0.66
N ALA A 130 7.83 -27.48 1.70
CA ALA A 130 7.21 -28.51 2.52
C ALA A 130 6.18 -29.30 1.70
N ARG A 131 6.20 -30.63 1.83
CA ARG A 131 5.14 -31.48 1.27
C ARG A 131 4.07 -31.66 2.34
N GLY A 132 2.80 -31.43 2.01
CA GLY A 132 1.67 -31.65 2.95
C GLY A 132 0.86 -30.39 3.28
N ILE A 133 1.29 -29.21 2.85
CA ILE A 133 0.48 -27.99 3.03
C ILE A 133 -0.64 -27.96 2.00
N ASP A 134 -1.85 -27.67 2.49
CA ASP A 134 -3.03 -27.63 1.66
C ASP A 134 -2.97 -26.47 0.66
N ARG A 135 -3.40 -26.75 -0.57
CA ARG A 135 -3.39 -25.76 -1.65
C ARG A 135 -4.28 -24.56 -1.32
N SER A 136 -5.38 -24.78 -0.60
CA SER A 136 -6.29 -23.73 -0.12
C SER A 136 -5.60 -22.76 0.85
N GLU A 137 -4.77 -23.27 1.77
CA GLU A 137 -4.00 -22.45 2.70
C GLU A 137 -2.98 -21.58 1.96
N LEU A 138 -2.25 -22.16 1.01
CA LEU A 138 -1.31 -21.43 0.15
C LEU A 138 -2.02 -20.35 -0.69
N ASP A 139 -3.18 -20.66 -1.25
CA ASP A 139 -3.95 -19.70 -2.05
C ASP A 139 -4.53 -18.58 -1.18
N ALA A 140 -4.94 -18.86 0.05
CA ALA A 140 -5.34 -17.84 1.02
C ALA A 140 -4.16 -16.91 1.40
N ALA A 141 -2.98 -17.48 1.69
CA ALA A 141 -1.78 -16.70 1.99
C ALA A 141 -1.35 -15.83 0.81
N ARG A 142 -1.45 -16.33 -0.43
CA ARG A 142 -1.16 -15.55 -1.65
C ARG A 142 -2.14 -14.39 -1.86
N LYS A 143 -3.43 -14.61 -1.62
CA LYS A 143 -4.43 -13.53 -1.68
C LYS A 143 -4.13 -12.45 -0.65
N LEU A 144 -3.82 -12.84 0.59
CA LEU A 144 -3.42 -11.89 1.63
C LEU A 144 -2.16 -11.11 1.23
N LEU A 145 -1.15 -11.79 0.68
CA LEU A 145 0.05 -11.13 0.18
C LEU A 145 -0.26 -10.10 -0.91
N ALA A 146 -1.09 -10.46 -1.90
CA ALA A 146 -1.50 -9.54 -2.97
C ALA A 146 -2.23 -8.30 -2.42
N GLN A 147 -3.06 -8.46 -1.39
CA GLN A 147 -3.73 -7.34 -0.70
C GLN A 147 -2.72 -6.42 -0.01
N LEU A 148 -1.75 -6.98 0.72
CA LEU A 148 -0.72 -6.19 1.41
C LEU A 148 0.14 -5.40 0.42
N GLU A 149 0.59 -6.05 -0.66
CA GLU A 149 1.40 -5.42 -1.70
C GLU A 149 0.63 -4.32 -2.45
N ALA A 150 -0.65 -4.55 -2.77
CA ALA A 150 -1.47 -3.54 -3.41
C ALA A 150 -1.76 -2.36 -2.47
N THR A 151 -1.95 -2.62 -1.17
CA THR A 151 -2.11 -1.57 -0.16
C THR A 151 -0.86 -0.70 -0.06
N GLU A 152 0.32 -1.33 0.04
CA GLU A 152 1.62 -0.64 0.06
C GLU A 152 1.84 0.18 -1.21
N MET A 153 1.44 -0.34 -2.38
CA MET A 153 1.55 0.38 -3.64
C MET A 153 0.66 1.63 -3.70
N VAL A 154 -0.57 1.55 -3.17
CA VAL A 154 -1.48 2.70 -3.11
C VAL A 154 -0.95 3.74 -2.11
N THR A 155 -0.54 3.32 -0.92
CA THR A 155 -0.04 4.26 0.11
C THR A 155 1.24 4.95 -0.33
N THR A 156 2.18 4.23 -0.96
CA THR A 156 3.41 4.82 -1.51
C THR A 156 3.13 5.77 -2.68
N ALA A 157 2.20 5.44 -3.58
CA ALA A 157 1.81 6.32 -4.68
C ALA A 157 1.10 7.59 -4.18
N LEU A 158 0.21 7.47 -3.18
CA LEU A 158 -0.45 8.60 -2.54
C LEU A 158 0.54 9.51 -1.81
N ALA A 159 1.48 8.94 -1.04
CA ALA A 159 2.50 9.69 -0.32
C ALA A 159 3.45 10.44 -1.28
N ALA A 160 3.77 9.83 -2.43
CA ALA A 160 4.57 10.47 -3.46
C ALA A 160 3.80 11.51 -4.29
N GLY A 161 2.46 11.49 -4.26
CA GLY A 161 1.63 12.29 -5.16
C GLY A 161 1.83 11.96 -6.64
N ASP A 162 2.26 10.74 -6.96
CA ASP A 162 2.62 10.34 -8.33
C ASP A 162 1.35 10.00 -9.14
N ILE A 163 0.89 10.98 -9.92
CA ILE A 163 -0.29 10.88 -10.80
C ILE A 163 -0.15 9.75 -11.82
N GLY A 164 1.08 9.40 -12.23
CA GLY A 164 1.33 8.33 -13.19
C GLY A 164 1.19 6.92 -12.59
N ARG A 165 1.65 6.73 -11.34
CA ARG A 165 1.62 5.42 -10.66
C ARG A 165 0.31 5.11 -9.95
N LEU A 166 -0.38 6.13 -9.45
CA LEU A 166 -1.60 5.97 -8.68
C LEU A 166 -2.73 5.18 -9.39
N PRO A 167 -3.04 5.38 -10.69
CA PRO A 167 -4.09 4.59 -11.35
C PRO A 167 -3.76 3.09 -11.43
N LEU A 168 -2.49 2.75 -11.68
CA LEU A 168 -2.03 1.34 -11.67
C LEU A 168 -2.15 0.73 -10.27
N ALA A 169 -1.83 1.49 -9.23
CA ALA A 169 -1.96 1.04 -7.85
C ALA A 169 -3.43 0.77 -7.49
N ILE A 170 -4.35 1.65 -7.89
CA ILE A 170 -5.80 1.50 -7.67
C ILE A 170 -6.35 0.27 -8.41
N GLU A 171 -5.91 0.03 -9.64
CA GLU A 171 -6.32 -1.16 -10.40
C GLU A 171 -5.87 -2.45 -9.71
N LYS A 172 -4.63 -2.50 -9.23
CA LYS A 172 -4.10 -3.64 -8.47
C LYS A 172 -4.84 -3.84 -7.14
N ALA A 173 -5.19 -2.75 -6.45
CA ALA A 173 -5.98 -2.79 -5.23
C ALA A 173 -7.36 -3.42 -5.46
N ARG A 174 -8.05 -3.02 -6.54
CA ARG A 174 -9.32 -3.63 -6.95
C ARG A 174 -9.17 -5.12 -7.27
N ALA A 175 -8.14 -5.49 -8.03
CA ALA A 175 -7.88 -6.89 -8.38
C ALA A 175 -7.54 -7.77 -7.17
N ALA A 176 -6.89 -7.19 -6.15
CA ALA A 176 -6.59 -7.87 -4.89
C ALA A 176 -7.80 -7.96 -3.94
N GLY A 177 -8.91 -7.28 -4.25
CA GLY A 177 -10.09 -7.23 -3.40
C GLY A 177 -9.87 -6.43 -2.12
N ILE A 178 -9.12 -5.32 -2.21
CA ILE A 178 -9.08 -4.31 -1.14
C ILE A 178 -10.47 -3.71 -0.97
N ASP A 179 -10.75 -3.24 0.25
CA ASP A 179 -12.01 -2.58 0.59
C ASP A 179 -12.35 -1.40 -0.36
N GLN A 180 -13.62 -1.35 -0.77
CA GLN A 180 -14.09 -0.38 -1.76
C GLN A 180 -14.01 1.06 -1.27
N GLU A 181 -14.18 1.31 0.03
CA GLU A 181 -14.07 2.65 0.60
C GLU A 181 -12.65 3.18 0.47
N SER A 182 -11.65 2.32 0.72
CA SER A 182 -10.23 2.66 0.55
C SER A 182 -9.89 2.99 -0.91
N ILE A 183 -10.48 2.24 -1.84
CA ILE A 183 -10.32 2.48 -3.29
C ILE A 183 -10.97 3.81 -3.69
N ASP A 184 -12.19 4.09 -3.23
CA ASP A 184 -12.92 5.33 -3.55
C ASP A 184 -12.20 6.56 -2.99
N GLN A 185 -11.61 6.45 -1.80
CA GLN A 185 -10.76 7.50 -1.22
C GLN A 185 -9.52 7.76 -2.07
N ALA A 186 -8.82 6.72 -2.51
CA ALA A 186 -7.65 6.85 -3.39
C ALA A 186 -8.02 7.47 -4.74
N ASP A 187 -9.15 7.07 -5.33
CA ASP A 187 -9.70 7.65 -6.57
C ASP A 187 -10.03 9.13 -6.42
N LYS A 188 -10.62 9.53 -5.29
CA LYS A 188 -10.91 10.94 -4.99
C LYS A 188 -9.62 11.77 -4.95
N ILE A 189 -8.60 11.30 -4.23
CA ILE A 189 -7.30 11.98 -4.15
C ILE A 189 -6.65 12.04 -5.54
N PHE A 190 -6.71 10.97 -6.32
CA PHE A 190 -6.21 10.95 -7.69
C PHE A 190 -6.87 12.03 -8.58
N ARG A 191 -8.21 12.16 -8.52
CA ARG A 191 -8.94 13.20 -9.26
C ARG A 191 -8.51 14.60 -8.83
N GLN A 192 -8.35 14.83 -7.52
CA GLN A 192 -7.86 16.10 -7.00
C GLN A 192 -6.46 16.43 -7.50
N LEU A 193 -5.49 15.52 -7.38
CA LEU A 193 -4.12 15.74 -7.86
C LEU A 193 -4.09 16.05 -9.37
N LYS A 194 -4.85 15.29 -10.17
CA LYS A 194 -4.97 15.50 -11.61
C LYS A 194 -5.62 16.84 -11.96
N GLY A 195 -6.68 17.22 -11.24
CA GLY A 195 -7.36 18.50 -11.38
C GLY A 195 -6.42 19.67 -11.07
N ARG A 196 -5.66 19.57 -9.97
CA ARG A 196 -4.69 20.60 -9.56
C ARG A 196 -3.60 20.77 -10.60
N GLN A 197 -2.99 19.67 -11.07
CA GLN A 197 -1.96 19.73 -12.12
C GLN A 197 -2.48 20.40 -13.41
N ARG A 198 -3.70 20.05 -13.84
CA ARG A 198 -4.33 20.67 -15.02
C ARG A 198 -4.59 22.16 -14.83
N LEU A 199 -5.04 22.56 -13.65
CA LEU A 199 -5.28 23.96 -13.31
C LEU A 199 -3.98 24.77 -13.34
N GLU A 200 -2.92 24.23 -12.72
CA GLU A 200 -1.59 24.82 -12.70
C GLU A 200 -1.03 25.02 -14.12
N THR A 201 -1.04 23.97 -14.96
CA THR A 201 -0.61 24.08 -16.37
C THR A 201 -1.45 25.10 -17.15
N ALA A 202 -2.76 25.19 -16.89
CA ALA A 202 -3.61 26.18 -17.53
C ALA A 202 -3.28 27.61 -17.08
N MET A 203 -2.97 27.81 -15.79
CA MET A 203 -2.52 29.10 -15.24
C MET A 203 -1.17 29.53 -15.82
N GLU A 204 -0.23 28.59 -15.98
CA GLU A 204 1.08 28.83 -16.59
C GLU A 204 0.96 29.25 -18.07
N THR A 205 0.13 28.54 -18.85
CA THR A 205 -0.05 28.84 -20.28
C THR A 205 -0.84 30.11 -20.55
N ARG A 206 -1.57 30.64 -19.55
CA ARG A 206 -2.40 31.86 -19.63
C ARG A 206 -3.35 31.88 -20.84
N LYS A 207 -3.81 30.71 -21.29
CA LYS A 207 -4.80 30.59 -22.37
C LYS A 207 -6.20 30.55 -21.76
N PRO A 208 -7.10 31.50 -22.08
CA PRO A 208 -8.40 31.60 -21.42
C PRO A 208 -9.27 30.35 -21.64
N ASP A 209 -9.15 29.70 -22.79
CA ASP A 209 -9.93 28.49 -23.11
C ASP A 209 -9.48 27.27 -22.28
N LEU A 210 -8.16 27.08 -22.12
CA LEU A 210 -7.61 26.02 -21.26
C LEU A 210 -7.98 26.26 -19.80
N LEU A 211 -7.95 27.52 -19.35
CA LEU A 211 -8.28 27.88 -17.97
C LEU A 211 -9.76 27.62 -17.66
N ARG A 212 -10.67 27.95 -18.58
CA ARG A 212 -12.11 27.65 -18.44
C ARG A 212 -12.36 26.14 -18.36
N TRP A 213 -11.68 25.36 -19.19
CA TRP A 213 -11.78 23.91 -19.16
C TRP A 213 -11.23 23.34 -17.85
N ALA A 214 -10.04 23.79 -17.43
CA ALA A 214 -9.42 23.35 -16.18
C ALA A 214 -10.27 23.71 -14.96
N LEU A 215 -10.87 24.90 -14.90
CA LEU A 215 -11.80 25.30 -13.83
C LEU A 215 -13.03 24.39 -13.70
N ARG A 216 -13.51 23.83 -14.82
CA ARG A 216 -14.62 22.85 -14.80
C ARG A 216 -14.15 21.53 -14.19
N GLU A 217 -13.05 21.01 -14.70
CA GLU A 217 -12.43 19.76 -14.21
C GLU A 217 -12.05 19.86 -12.72
N SER A 218 -11.52 21.00 -12.27
CA SER A 218 -11.18 21.25 -10.86
C SER A 218 -12.41 21.25 -9.94
N ARG A 219 -13.57 21.72 -10.41
CA ARG A 219 -14.83 21.64 -9.66
C ARG A 219 -15.34 20.21 -9.58
N ASP A 220 -15.29 19.48 -10.69
CA ASP A 220 -15.69 18.06 -10.73
C ASP A 220 -14.76 17.18 -9.85
N ALA A 221 -13.51 17.60 -9.69
CA ALA A 221 -12.53 16.99 -8.79
C ALA A 221 -12.66 17.44 -7.32
N CYS A 222 -13.57 18.36 -6.98
CA CYS A 222 -13.74 18.93 -5.65
C CYS A 222 -12.42 19.52 -5.08
N LEU A 223 -11.75 20.38 -5.85
CA LEU A 223 -10.62 21.19 -5.36
C LEU A 223 -11.08 22.27 -4.37
N ASP A 224 -10.13 22.81 -3.63
CA ASP A 224 -10.38 23.90 -2.68
C ASP A 224 -10.84 25.16 -3.40
N GLU A 225 -11.83 25.87 -2.84
CA GLU A 225 -12.40 27.06 -3.48
C GLU A 225 -11.35 28.19 -3.60
N HIS A 226 -10.32 28.22 -2.75
CA HIS A 226 -9.22 29.18 -2.86
C HIS A 226 -8.45 29.00 -4.18
N GLU A 227 -8.00 27.79 -4.49
CA GLU A 227 -7.28 27.47 -5.74
C GLU A 227 -8.13 27.82 -6.96
N ILE A 228 -9.43 27.52 -6.90
CA ILE A 228 -10.38 27.82 -7.97
C ILE A 228 -10.59 29.34 -8.10
N SER A 229 -10.61 30.09 -6.99
CA SER A 229 -10.81 31.54 -6.99
C SER A 229 -9.65 32.31 -7.63
N GLU A 230 -8.42 31.89 -7.38
CA GLU A 230 -7.21 32.48 -7.99
C GLU A 230 -7.23 32.32 -9.52
N ALA A 231 -7.53 31.12 -10.00
CA ALA A 231 -7.65 30.86 -11.43
C ALA A 231 -8.81 31.67 -12.07
N ARG A 232 -9.92 31.91 -11.36
CA ARG A 232 -11.01 32.77 -11.86
C ARG A 232 -10.59 34.23 -11.97
N GLN A 233 -9.83 34.75 -11.01
CA GLN A 233 -9.29 36.12 -11.08
C GLN A 233 -8.37 36.26 -12.30
N LEU A 234 -7.45 35.30 -12.49
CA LEU A 234 -6.57 35.29 -13.65
C LEU A 234 -7.35 35.24 -14.98
N LEU A 235 -8.44 34.47 -15.06
CA LEU A 235 -9.30 34.46 -16.24
C LEU A 235 -9.90 35.83 -16.52
N SER A 236 -10.44 36.47 -15.47
CA SER A 236 -11.07 37.78 -15.55
C SER A 236 -10.08 38.81 -16.11
N ASP A 237 -8.88 38.85 -15.55
CA ASP A 237 -7.82 39.78 -15.98
C ASP A 237 -7.42 39.56 -17.44
N LEU A 238 -7.20 38.32 -17.86
CA LEU A 238 -6.85 37.98 -19.25
C LEU A 238 -7.96 38.39 -20.23
N THR A 239 -9.22 38.22 -19.83
CA THR A 239 -10.35 38.64 -20.67
C THR A 239 -10.50 40.15 -20.74
N ALA A 240 -10.26 40.87 -19.63
CA ALA A 240 -10.29 42.33 -19.59
C ALA A 240 -9.16 42.94 -20.44
N SER A 241 -7.95 42.38 -20.39
CA SER A 241 -6.83 42.83 -21.22
C SER A 241 -7.09 42.65 -22.72
N ARG A 242 -7.81 41.59 -23.12
CA ARG A 242 -8.17 41.35 -24.53
C ARG A 242 -9.24 42.30 -25.06
N GLN A 243 -10.09 42.82 -24.17
CA GLN A 243 -11.16 43.76 -24.53
C GLN A 243 -10.68 45.21 -24.66
N ARG A 244 -9.48 45.56 -24.19
CA ARG A 244 -8.93 46.90 -24.41
C ARG A 244 -8.47 47.01 -25.87
N PRO A 245 -9.19 47.71 -26.76
CA PRO A 245 -8.72 47.93 -28.11
C PRO A 245 -7.38 48.69 -28.04
N SER A 246 -6.41 48.29 -28.85
CA SER A 246 -5.15 49.04 -29.01
C SER A 246 -5.46 50.38 -29.66
N SER A 247 -5.75 51.37 -28.82
CA SER A 247 -5.98 52.77 -29.18
C SER A 247 -4.72 53.42 -29.74
#